data_AF-A0A8T3ZDQ0-F1
#
_entry.id   AF-A0A8T3ZDQ0-F1
#
_cell.length_a   1.000
_cell.length_b   1.000
_cell.length_c   1.000
_cell.angle_alpha   90.00
_cell.angle_beta   90.00
_cell.angle_gamma   90.00
#
_symmetry.space_group_name_H-M   'P 1'
#
loop_
_entity.id
_entity.type
_entity.pdbx_description
1 polymer ?
#
loop_
_entity_poly.entity_id
_entity_poly.type
_entity_poly.pdbx_seq_one_letter_code
_entity_poly.pdbx_strand_id
1 'polypeptide(L)'
;MDELDKVLDEDEKILWQGKPSFLPFVVGGSIIISLVGIFWLTFTVPFFFVGLTTDLFVILFMLPFLLIGLGLTFGVPVYNLLVYKNVQYAITNKRAIIQGGLIGRDFNSIDFDKITDAEVNVGVFDKIFGQNTGSIMIATPAAGIVSGGRGGAQDMRYKLLNIQDPYEIFKFFKKISYDIKTDIEYPNKLRPKENPGYETEYTPKRRRNILIVVLLSWIEIFNKISNIEIKIISME
;
A
#
# COMPACT_ATOMS: atom_id res chain seq x y z
N MET A 1 25.30 -1.68 18.45
CA MET A 1 23.97 -2.15 18.89
C MET A 1 22.98 -1.56 17.92
N ASP A 2 22.12 -2.38 17.34
CA ASP A 2 21.13 -1.87 16.40
C ASP A 2 20.14 -0.97 17.16
N GLU A 3 19.62 0.07 16.51
CA GLU A 3 18.61 0.93 17.14
C GLU A 3 17.33 0.15 17.46
N LEU A 4 17.06 -0.92 16.71
CA LEU A 4 15.97 -1.86 16.95
C LEU A 4 16.09 -2.60 18.28
N ASP A 5 17.31 -2.92 18.74
CA ASP A 5 17.54 -3.65 20.00
C ASP A 5 17.00 -2.89 21.22
N LYS A 6 16.86 -1.56 21.12
CA LYS A 6 16.38 -0.69 22.21
C LYS A 6 14.88 -0.79 22.47
N VAL A 7 14.11 -1.34 21.52
CA VAL A 7 12.64 -1.44 21.59
C VAL A 7 12.14 -2.89 21.63
N LEU A 8 13.04 -3.88 21.59
CA LEU A 8 12.68 -5.28 21.76
C LEU A 8 12.35 -5.58 23.22
N ASP A 9 11.33 -6.42 23.44
CA ASP A 9 11.08 -7.00 24.77
C ASP A 9 12.18 -8.04 25.11
N GLU A 10 12.32 -8.39 26.40
CA GLU A 10 13.37 -9.31 26.89
C GLU A 10 13.37 -10.69 26.21
N ASP A 11 12.21 -11.20 25.79
CA ASP A 11 12.01 -12.49 25.11
C ASP A 11 11.70 -12.35 23.60
N GLU A 12 11.75 -11.14 23.06
CA GLU A 12 11.46 -10.85 21.66
C GLU A 12 12.70 -11.12 20.79
N LYS A 13 12.52 -11.92 19.74
CA LYS A 13 13.58 -12.29 18.79
C LYS A 13 13.23 -11.77 17.40
N ILE A 14 14.20 -11.12 16.77
CA ILE A 14 14.10 -10.74 15.36
C ILE A 14 14.23 -12.00 14.50
N LEU A 15 13.20 -12.28 13.72
CA LEU A 15 13.15 -13.42 12.79
C LEU A 15 13.56 -13.02 11.37
N TRP A 16 13.29 -11.78 11.00
CA TRP A 16 13.77 -11.17 9.76
C TRP A 16 14.03 -9.68 9.96
N GLN A 17 15.06 -9.17 9.28
CA GLN A 17 15.42 -7.77 9.28
C GLN A 17 15.75 -7.31 7.87
N GLY A 18 15.34 -6.10 7.51
CA GLY A 18 15.62 -5.54 6.19
C GLY A 18 15.57 -4.02 6.15
N LYS A 19 16.03 -3.48 5.02
CA LYS A 19 15.98 -2.05 4.70
C LYS A 19 15.36 -1.85 3.32
N PRO A 20 14.79 -0.67 3.04
CA PRO A 20 14.32 -0.36 1.71
C PRO A 20 15.47 -0.40 0.70
N SER A 21 15.17 -0.78 -0.53
CA SER A 21 16.07 -0.66 -1.66
C SER A 21 16.23 0.80 -2.04
N PHE A 22 17.48 1.25 -2.22
CA PHE A 22 17.82 2.67 -2.31
C PHE A 22 17.10 3.41 -3.44
N LEU A 23 17.21 2.94 -4.69
CA LEU A 23 16.66 3.67 -5.84
C LEU A 23 15.13 3.73 -5.83
N PRO A 24 14.39 2.61 -5.64
CA PRO A 24 12.92 2.68 -5.57
C PRO A 24 12.42 3.58 -4.43
N PHE A 25 13.10 3.58 -3.28
CA PHE A 25 12.71 4.39 -2.13
C PHE A 25 12.97 5.88 -2.34
N VAL A 26 14.16 6.24 -2.80
CA VAL A 26 14.55 7.65 -2.96
C VAL A 26 13.87 8.28 -4.16
N VAL A 27 13.83 7.57 -5.29
CA VAL A 27 13.39 8.12 -6.59
C VAL A 27 11.98 7.67 -6.96
N GLY A 28 11.60 6.43 -6.66
CA GLY A 28 10.36 5.84 -7.17
C GLY A 28 9.10 6.62 -6.77
N GLY A 29 8.99 7.00 -5.50
CA GLY A 29 7.88 7.83 -5.01
C GLY A 29 7.93 9.30 -5.43
N SER A 30 9.09 9.81 -5.85
CA SER A 30 9.31 11.23 -6.12
C SER A 30 9.34 11.59 -7.61
N ILE A 31 9.46 10.60 -8.50
CA ILE A 31 9.72 10.85 -9.92
C ILE A 31 8.66 11.73 -10.60
N ILE A 32 7.38 11.50 -10.30
CA ILE A 32 6.28 12.28 -10.91
C ILE A 32 6.36 13.74 -10.48
N ILE A 33 6.50 14.01 -9.17
CA ILE A 33 6.59 15.38 -8.66
C ILE A 33 7.88 16.06 -9.14
N SER A 34 8.98 15.30 -9.23
CA SER A 34 10.24 15.82 -9.75
C SER A 34 10.13 16.23 -11.23
N LEU A 35 9.44 15.44 -12.06
CA LEU A 35 9.17 15.78 -13.46
C LEU A 35 8.29 17.03 -13.61
N VAL A 36 7.27 17.17 -12.76
CA VAL A 36 6.45 18.39 -12.70
C VAL A 36 7.30 19.61 -12.32
N GLY A 37 8.19 19.45 -11.34
CA GLY A 37 9.15 20.49 -10.96
C GLY A 37 10.11 20.85 -12.09
N ILE A 38 10.64 19.86 -12.82
CA ILE A 38 11.51 20.10 -13.98
C ILE A 38 10.75 20.89 -15.05
N PHE A 39 9.54 20.48 -15.38
CA PHE A 39 8.68 21.20 -16.33
C PHE A 39 8.38 22.64 -15.87
N TRP A 40 8.17 22.85 -14.58
CA TRP A 40 8.01 24.19 -14.02
C TRP A 40 9.29 25.04 -14.15
N LEU A 41 10.45 24.43 -13.92
CA LEU A 41 11.75 25.08 -14.07
C LEU A 41 12.07 25.45 -15.51
N THR A 42 11.64 24.65 -16.51
CA THR A 42 11.85 25.01 -17.92
C THR A 42 11.15 26.31 -18.30
N PHE A 43 10.00 26.60 -17.68
CA PHE A 43 9.32 27.87 -17.87
C PHE A 43 9.97 29.00 -17.07
N THR A 44 10.28 28.78 -15.78
CA THR A 44 10.66 29.87 -14.86
C THR A 44 12.12 30.33 -14.98
N VAL A 45 13.04 29.42 -15.30
CA VAL A 45 14.49 29.73 -15.41
C VAL A 45 14.77 30.78 -16.49
N PRO A 46 14.23 30.69 -17.73
CA PRO A 46 14.44 31.73 -18.75
C PRO A 46 14.02 33.14 -18.30
N PHE A 47 12.86 33.29 -17.64
CA PHE A 47 12.40 34.61 -17.17
C PHE A 47 13.28 35.16 -16.05
N PHE A 48 13.83 34.30 -15.19
CA PHE A 48 14.81 34.72 -14.20
C PHE A 48 16.06 35.31 -14.87
N PHE A 49 16.58 34.67 -15.93
CA PHE A 49 17.72 35.19 -16.70
C PHE A 49 17.41 36.50 -17.43
N VAL A 50 16.19 36.69 -17.94
CA VAL A 50 15.74 38.00 -18.45
C VAL A 50 15.78 39.05 -17.33
N GLY A 51 15.33 38.70 -16.13
CA GLY A 51 15.42 39.59 -14.97
C GLY A 51 16.85 40.07 -14.66
N LEU A 52 17.85 39.20 -14.84
CA LEU A 52 19.27 39.56 -14.64
C LEU A 52 19.76 40.66 -15.59
N THR A 53 19.10 40.87 -16.74
CA THR A 53 19.47 41.89 -17.73
C THR A 53 18.55 43.10 -17.71
N THR A 54 17.39 43.05 -17.07
CA THR A 54 16.41 44.15 -17.04
C THR A 54 16.48 44.96 -15.77
N ASP A 55 16.05 44.39 -14.64
CA ASP A 55 15.95 45.10 -13.37
C ASP A 55 15.84 44.12 -12.17
N LEU A 56 16.17 44.64 -10.98
CA LEU A 56 16.14 43.88 -9.73
C LEU A 56 14.73 43.43 -9.33
N PHE A 57 13.69 44.19 -9.69
CA PHE A 57 12.32 43.87 -9.35
C PHE A 57 11.86 42.57 -10.06
N VAL A 58 12.21 42.38 -11.33
CA VAL A 58 11.91 41.14 -12.07
C VAL A 58 12.63 39.94 -11.45
N ILE A 59 13.88 40.09 -11.03
CA ILE A 59 14.64 39.03 -10.32
C ILE A 59 13.90 38.63 -9.04
N LEU A 60 13.58 39.61 -8.18
CA LEU A 60 12.92 39.37 -6.90
C LEU A 60 11.51 38.79 -7.10
N PHE A 61 10.81 39.19 -8.15
CA PHE A 61 9.51 38.65 -8.51
C PHE A 61 9.59 37.20 -9.01
N MET A 62 10.63 36.84 -9.78
CA MET A 62 10.83 35.47 -10.27
C MET A 62 11.41 34.51 -9.23
N LEU A 63 12.12 35.00 -8.22
CA LEU A 63 12.81 34.18 -7.22
C LEU A 63 11.88 33.17 -6.50
N PRO A 64 10.68 33.53 -6.02
CA PRO A 64 9.76 32.56 -5.41
C PRO A 64 9.36 31.43 -6.37
N PHE A 65 9.15 31.73 -7.65
CA PHE A 65 8.77 30.73 -8.66
C PHE A 65 9.90 29.73 -8.91
N LEU A 66 11.15 30.23 -8.93
CA LEU A 66 12.33 29.38 -9.04
C LEU A 66 12.47 28.45 -7.81
N LEU A 67 12.29 29.01 -6.61
CA LEU A 67 12.35 28.23 -5.35
C LEU A 67 11.26 27.15 -5.31
N ILE A 68 10.04 27.45 -5.77
CA ILE A 68 8.97 26.45 -5.90
C ILE A 68 9.40 25.34 -6.86
N GLY A 69 9.93 25.69 -8.04
CA GLY A 69 10.42 24.71 -9.00
C GLY A 69 11.49 23.79 -8.42
N LEU A 70 12.50 24.37 -7.76
CA LEU A 70 13.56 23.61 -7.09
C LEU A 70 12.99 22.71 -5.97
N GLY A 71 12.04 23.21 -5.19
CA GLY A 71 11.36 22.45 -4.15
C GLY A 71 10.58 21.26 -4.71
N LEU A 72 9.87 21.42 -5.81
CA LEU A 72 9.15 20.34 -6.49
C LEU A 72 10.12 19.31 -7.08
N THR A 73 11.22 19.76 -7.70
CA THR A 73 12.22 18.89 -8.32
C THR A 73 12.99 18.07 -7.29
N PHE A 74 13.52 18.73 -6.26
CA PHE A 74 14.50 18.13 -5.36
C PHE A 74 13.98 17.89 -3.93
N GLY A 75 12.90 18.53 -3.51
CA GLY A 75 12.43 18.47 -2.12
C GLY A 75 12.14 17.06 -1.65
N VAL A 76 11.26 16.34 -2.34
CA VAL A 76 10.90 14.95 -2.00
C VAL A 76 12.08 13.98 -2.10
N PRO A 77 12.87 13.92 -3.19
CA PRO A 77 13.99 12.97 -3.26
C PRO A 77 15.09 13.28 -2.23
N VAL A 78 15.38 14.56 -1.95
CA VAL A 78 16.34 14.94 -0.89
C VAL A 78 15.81 14.52 0.47
N TYR A 79 14.53 14.75 0.76
CA TYR A 79 13.90 14.30 2.00
C TYR A 79 14.01 12.77 2.15
N ASN A 80 13.63 12.01 1.12
CA ASN A 80 13.72 10.55 1.13
C ASN A 80 15.16 10.08 1.31
N LEU A 81 16.14 10.75 0.69
CA LEU A 81 17.57 10.44 0.84
C LEU A 81 18.05 10.61 2.30
N LEU A 82 17.59 11.67 2.98
CA LEU A 82 17.94 11.93 4.37
C LEU A 82 17.29 10.89 5.30
N VAL A 83 16.02 10.54 5.04
CA VAL A 83 15.28 9.53 5.82
C VAL A 83 15.81 8.12 5.55
N TYR A 84 16.30 7.80 4.35
CA TYR A 84 16.74 6.46 3.95
C TYR A 84 17.69 5.80 4.95
N LYS A 85 18.66 6.56 5.48
CA LYS A 85 19.66 6.07 6.44
C LYS A 85 19.05 5.60 7.76
N ASN A 86 17.82 6.01 8.01
CA ASN A 86 17.12 5.90 9.28
C ASN A 86 16.00 4.86 9.23
N VAL A 87 15.67 4.35 8.04
CA VAL A 87 14.60 3.37 7.85
C VAL A 87 15.13 1.96 7.99
N GLN A 88 14.51 1.20 8.88
CA GLN A 88 14.77 -0.23 9.07
C GLN A 88 13.45 -0.94 9.37
N TYR A 89 13.35 -2.20 8.95
CA TYR A 89 12.19 -3.04 9.20
C TYR A 89 12.64 -4.31 9.92
N ALA A 90 11.81 -4.79 10.84
CA ALA A 90 11.99 -6.07 11.49
C ALA A 90 10.66 -6.81 11.60
N ILE A 91 10.70 -8.12 11.43
CA ILE A 91 9.62 -9.05 11.75
C ILE A 91 10.13 -9.90 12.91
N THR A 92 9.42 -9.87 14.03
CA THR A 92 9.81 -10.59 15.25
C THR A 92 8.87 -11.78 15.50
N ASN A 93 9.10 -12.50 16.59
CA ASN A 93 8.18 -13.53 17.10
C ASN A 93 6.94 -12.95 17.82
N LYS A 94 6.71 -11.63 17.78
CA LYS A 94 5.54 -10.98 18.39
C LYS A 94 4.83 -9.99 17.47
N ARG A 95 5.57 -9.24 16.66
CA ARG A 95 5.06 -8.11 15.89
C ARG A 95 5.95 -7.76 14.70
N ALA A 96 5.47 -6.88 13.83
CA ALA A 96 6.30 -6.18 12.86
C ALA A 96 6.70 -4.81 13.41
N ILE A 97 7.97 -4.42 13.23
CA ILE A 97 8.52 -3.14 13.68
C ILE A 97 9.00 -2.37 12.45
N ILE A 98 8.56 -1.11 12.36
CA ILE A 98 8.98 -0.15 11.35
C ILE A 98 9.70 0.98 12.06
N GLN A 99 10.99 1.11 11.80
CA GLN A 99 11.80 2.23 12.24
C GLN A 99 11.83 3.29 11.14
N GLY A 100 11.67 4.56 11.52
CA GLY A 100 11.80 5.71 10.63
C GLY A 100 12.24 6.97 11.35
N GLY A 101 12.03 8.12 10.70
CA GLY A 101 12.33 9.45 11.23
C GLY A 101 13.51 10.14 10.53
N LEU A 102 13.48 11.47 10.47
CA LEU A 102 14.52 12.28 9.82
C LEU A 102 15.70 12.56 10.76
N ILE A 103 15.41 12.94 12.01
CA ILE A 103 16.41 13.26 13.04
C ILE A 103 16.29 12.25 14.18
N GLY A 104 15.07 12.10 14.74
CA GLY A 104 14.74 11.10 15.74
C GLY A 104 14.62 9.69 15.15
N ARG A 105 14.59 8.69 16.03
CA ARG A 105 14.26 7.31 15.72
C ARG A 105 12.84 7.05 16.20
N ASP A 106 11.88 7.08 15.27
CA ASP A 106 10.50 6.74 15.55
C ASP A 106 10.29 5.25 15.27
N PHE A 107 9.59 4.56 16.16
CA PHE A 107 9.29 3.14 16.02
C PHE A 107 7.78 2.93 16.02
N ASN A 108 7.29 2.30 14.96
CA ASN A 108 5.91 1.83 14.86
C ASN A 108 5.92 0.31 14.97
N SER A 109 5.24 -0.22 15.99
CA SER A 109 5.09 -1.66 16.20
C SER A 109 3.66 -2.10 15.92
N ILE A 110 3.51 -3.15 15.11
CA ILE A 110 2.23 -3.72 14.71
C ILE A 110 2.16 -5.17 15.19
N ASP A 111 1.44 -5.38 16.30
CA ASP A 111 1.22 -6.71 16.87
C ASP A 111 0.40 -7.58 15.89
N PHE A 112 0.76 -8.85 15.76
CA PHE A 112 0.15 -9.70 14.73
C PHE A 112 -1.34 -9.99 14.96
N ASP A 113 -1.81 -9.90 16.20
CA ASP A 113 -3.22 -10.05 16.58
C ASP A 113 -4.09 -8.87 16.10
N LYS A 114 -3.48 -7.69 15.92
CA LYS A 114 -4.16 -6.46 15.47
C LYS A 114 -4.21 -6.32 13.95
N ILE A 115 -3.57 -7.21 13.20
CA ILE A 115 -3.55 -7.15 11.73
C ILE A 115 -4.88 -7.67 11.20
N THR A 116 -5.58 -6.81 10.46
CA THR A 116 -6.81 -7.20 9.76
C THR A 116 -6.52 -7.76 8.39
N ASP A 117 -5.58 -7.13 7.67
CA ASP A 117 -5.19 -7.57 6.35
C ASP A 117 -3.75 -7.15 6.03
N ALA A 118 -3.15 -7.86 5.09
CA ALA A 118 -1.85 -7.52 4.56
C ALA A 118 -1.79 -7.86 3.06
N GLU A 119 -1.21 -6.94 2.29
CA GLU A 119 -1.12 -7.00 0.84
C GLU A 119 0.33 -6.75 0.39
N VAL A 120 0.72 -7.36 -0.74
CA VAL A 120 1.96 -7.01 -1.44
C VAL A 120 1.62 -6.10 -2.60
N ASN A 121 2.31 -4.98 -2.68
CA ASN A 121 2.23 -4.06 -3.79
C ASN A 121 3.58 -3.95 -4.48
N VAL A 122 3.61 -4.21 -5.78
CA VAL A 122 4.79 -4.01 -6.62
C VAL A 122 4.46 -2.93 -7.62
N GLY A 123 4.98 -1.74 -7.39
CA GLY A 123 4.80 -0.58 -8.26
C GLY A 123 5.59 -0.70 -9.56
N VAL A 124 5.26 0.16 -10.51
CA VAL A 124 6.01 0.26 -11.78
C VAL A 124 7.47 0.62 -11.51
N PHE A 125 7.72 1.58 -10.60
CA PHE A 125 9.07 2.02 -10.24
C PHE A 125 9.85 0.98 -9.44
N ASP A 126 9.17 0.11 -8.69
CA ASP A 126 9.81 -1.04 -8.03
C ASP A 126 10.37 -2.04 -9.04
N LYS A 127 9.73 -2.17 -10.21
CA LYS A 127 10.21 -3.05 -11.30
C LYS A 127 11.29 -2.40 -12.14
N ILE A 128 11.21 -1.09 -12.36
CA ILE A 128 12.17 -0.35 -13.20
C ILE A 128 13.47 -0.12 -12.44
N PHE A 129 13.40 0.32 -11.18
CA PHE A 129 14.57 0.70 -10.39
C PHE A 129 15.01 -0.37 -9.40
N GLY A 130 14.15 -1.36 -9.12
CA GLY A 130 14.44 -2.44 -8.19
C GLY A 130 14.54 -3.78 -8.91
N GLN A 131 15.56 -4.56 -8.56
CA GLN A 131 15.69 -5.94 -9.02
C GLN A 131 14.85 -6.84 -8.11
N ASN A 132 13.55 -6.99 -8.37
CA ASN A 132 12.60 -7.75 -7.53
C ASN A 132 12.28 -7.08 -6.18
N THR A 133 11.96 -5.79 -6.21
CA THR A 133 11.54 -5.05 -5.01
C THR A 133 10.03 -4.86 -4.97
N GLY A 134 9.48 -4.61 -3.79
CA GLY A 134 8.09 -4.24 -3.60
C GLY A 134 7.81 -3.81 -2.18
N SER A 135 6.56 -3.53 -1.88
CA SER A 135 6.15 -3.04 -0.56
C SER A 135 5.09 -3.95 0.05
N ILE A 136 5.18 -4.21 1.36
CA ILE A 136 4.12 -4.89 2.11
C ILE A 136 3.29 -3.80 2.79
N MET A 137 1.98 -3.79 2.53
CA MET A 137 1.02 -2.91 3.19
C MET A 137 0.26 -3.70 4.24
N ILE A 138 0.21 -3.18 5.47
CA ILE A 138 -0.44 -3.81 6.61
C ILE A 138 -1.58 -2.90 7.05
N ALA A 139 -2.79 -3.44 7.02
CA ALA A 139 -3.99 -2.81 7.53
C ALA A 139 -4.26 -3.27 8.96
N THR A 140 -4.67 -2.33 9.80
CA THR A 140 -5.20 -2.58 11.15
C THR A 140 -6.54 -1.84 11.24
N PRO A 141 -7.41 -2.15 12.22
CA PRO A 141 -8.71 -1.47 12.35
C PRO A 141 -8.58 0.06 12.45
N ALA A 142 -7.46 0.55 13.00
CA ALA A 142 -7.17 1.97 13.11
C ALA A 142 -6.44 2.55 11.87
N ALA A 143 -5.84 1.69 11.03
CA ALA A 143 -5.03 2.07 9.89
C ALA A 143 -5.78 1.78 8.58
N GLY A 144 -6.69 2.69 8.21
CA GLY A 144 -7.43 2.65 6.95
C GLY A 144 -7.09 3.84 6.03
N ILE A 145 -7.68 3.85 4.83
CA ILE A 145 -7.77 5.08 4.03
C ILE A 145 -8.83 5.96 4.70
N VAL A 146 -8.39 6.95 5.46
CA VAL A 146 -9.31 7.94 6.01
C VAL A 146 -9.47 9.02 4.96
N SER A 147 -10.70 9.26 4.50
CA SER A 147 -11.00 10.46 3.72
C SER A 147 -10.88 11.68 4.64
N GLY A 148 -9.70 12.31 4.63
CA GLY A 148 -9.49 13.56 5.35
C GLY A 148 -10.30 14.67 4.67
N GLY A 149 -11.17 15.33 5.43
CA GLY A 149 -11.81 16.57 4.95
C GLY A 149 -10.74 17.59 4.51
N ARG A 150 -11.03 18.38 3.46
CA ARG A 150 -10.19 19.41 2.79
C ARG A 150 -8.72 19.06 2.42
N GLY A 151 -8.15 17.95 2.90
CA GLY A 151 -6.74 17.57 2.76
C GLY A 151 -6.47 16.27 2.00
N GLY A 152 -7.51 15.64 1.43
CA GLY A 152 -7.39 14.43 0.61
C GLY A 152 -7.42 13.12 1.40
N ALA A 153 -7.47 12.00 0.68
CA ALA A 153 -7.43 10.67 1.27
C ALA A 153 -6.03 10.39 1.85
N GLN A 154 -5.96 10.11 3.15
CA GLN A 154 -4.73 9.76 3.85
C GLN A 154 -4.69 8.25 4.02
N ASP A 155 -3.70 7.60 3.42
CA ASP A 155 -3.47 6.17 3.59
C ASP A 155 -2.68 5.93 4.89
N MET A 156 -3.39 5.55 5.96
CA MET A 156 -2.80 5.32 7.28
C MET A 156 -2.23 3.90 7.44
N ARG A 157 -2.25 3.07 6.37
CA ARG A 157 -1.67 1.73 6.42
C ARG A 157 -0.19 1.77 6.76
N TYR A 158 0.25 0.81 7.57
CA TYR A 158 1.66 0.61 7.85
C TYR A 158 2.32 -0.02 6.63
N LYS A 159 3.53 0.41 6.27
CA LYS A 159 4.18 -0.01 5.02
C LYS A 159 5.64 -0.37 5.26
N LEU A 160 6.01 -1.59 4.85
CA LEU A 160 7.41 -1.97 4.66
C LEU A 160 7.73 -1.68 3.20
N LEU A 161 8.34 -0.52 2.94
CA LEU A 161 8.54 0.00 1.58
C LEU A 161 9.77 -0.61 0.91
N ASN A 162 9.64 -0.91 -0.39
CA ASN A 162 10.72 -1.26 -1.32
C ASN A 162 11.67 -2.37 -0.81
N ILE A 163 11.14 -3.35 -0.11
CA ILE A 163 11.89 -4.53 0.36
C ILE A 163 12.25 -5.45 -0.80
N GLN A 164 13.41 -6.11 -0.68
CA GLN A 164 13.90 -7.10 -1.64
C GLN A 164 13.11 -8.40 -1.49
N ASP A 165 12.77 -9.08 -2.59
CA ASP A 165 12.02 -10.35 -2.59
C ASP A 165 10.70 -10.28 -1.79
N PRO A 166 9.81 -9.30 -2.09
CA PRO A 166 8.65 -8.97 -1.26
C PRO A 166 7.66 -10.13 -1.12
N TYR A 167 7.57 -11.01 -2.11
CA TYR A 167 6.67 -12.16 -2.07
C TYR A 167 7.11 -13.22 -1.06
N GLU A 168 8.42 -13.47 -0.94
CA GLU A 168 8.94 -14.45 0.02
C GLU A 168 8.83 -13.91 1.44
N ILE A 169 9.19 -12.64 1.64
CA ILE A 169 9.02 -11.97 2.94
C ILE A 169 7.55 -11.92 3.33
N PHE A 170 6.65 -11.68 2.38
CA PHE A 170 5.22 -11.66 2.65
C PHE A 170 4.66 -13.04 3.03
N LYS A 171 5.08 -14.11 2.34
CA LYS A 171 4.70 -15.48 2.71
C LYS A 171 5.21 -15.80 4.13
N PHE A 172 6.44 -15.42 4.43
CA PHE A 172 7.05 -15.58 5.76
C PHE A 172 6.28 -14.81 6.83
N PHE A 173 5.99 -13.54 6.57
CA PHE A 173 5.19 -12.66 7.43
C PHE A 173 3.78 -13.21 7.68
N LYS A 174 3.05 -13.60 6.62
CA LYS A 174 1.71 -14.20 6.71
C LYS A 174 1.75 -15.47 7.55
N LYS A 175 2.76 -16.32 7.36
CA LYS A 175 2.94 -17.55 8.13
C LYS A 175 3.11 -17.26 9.61
N ILE A 176 4.05 -16.37 9.98
CA ILE A 176 4.29 -15.99 11.38
C ILE A 176 3.05 -15.36 12.01
N SER A 177 2.41 -14.43 11.31
CA SER A 177 1.20 -13.76 11.79
C SER A 177 0.06 -14.76 12.02
N TYR A 178 -0.11 -15.73 11.12
CA TYR A 178 -1.09 -16.80 11.28
C TYR A 178 -0.75 -17.71 12.47
N ASP A 179 0.49 -18.21 12.55
CA ASP A 179 0.92 -19.11 13.61
C ASP A 179 0.71 -18.47 15.01
N ILE A 180 1.12 -17.20 15.17
CA ILE A 180 0.95 -16.46 16.43
C ILE A 180 -0.52 -16.22 16.74
N LYS A 181 -1.34 -15.84 15.76
CA LYS A 181 -2.78 -15.68 15.96
C LYS A 181 -3.44 -16.98 16.38
N THR A 182 -3.05 -18.10 15.76
CA THR A 182 -3.56 -19.42 16.16
C THR A 182 -3.09 -19.84 17.54
N ASP A 183 -1.86 -19.50 17.94
CA ASP A 183 -1.35 -19.78 19.28
C ASP A 183 -2.03 -18.92 20.36
N ILE A 184 -2.45 -17.70 20.02
CA ILE A 184 -3.25 -16.84 20.92
C ILE A 184 -4.67 -17.38 21.08
N GLU A 185 -5.34 -17.72 19.97
CA GLU A 185 -6.71 -18.23 19.97
C GLU A 185 -6.82 -19.66 20.52
N TYR A 186 -5.83 -20.51 20.18
CA TYR A 186 -5.74 -21.91 20.54
C TYR A 186 -4.31 -22.25 20.97
N PRO A 187 -3.91 -21.86 22.20
CA PRO A 187 -2.61 -22.20 22.74
C PRO A 187 -2.31 -23.68 22.50
N ASN A 188 -1.11 -24.04 22.04
CA ASN A 188 -0.79 -25.42 21.61
C ASN A 188 -1.20 -26.52 22.62
N LYS A 189 -1.28 -26.18 23.91
CA LYS A 189 -1.76 -27.06 24.99
C LYS A 189 -3.26 -27.41 24.92
N LEU A 190 -4.06 -26.55 24.28
CA LEU A 190 -5.52 -26.64 24.10
C LEU A 190 -5.91 -27.04 22.67
N ARG A 191 -4.94 -27.21 21.75
CA ARG A 191 -5.21 -27.63 20.38
C ARG A 191 -5.67 -29.10 20.38
N PRO A 192 -6.88 -29.41 19.88
CA PRO A 192 -7.31 -30.79 19.75
C PRO A 192 -6.40 -31.52 18.76
N LYS A 193 -6.13 -32.81 19.01
CA LYS A 193 -5.27 -33.64 18.14
C LYS A 193 -5.80 -33.71 16.70
N GLU A 194 -7.12 -33.62 16.55
CA GLU A 194 -7.82 -33.60 15.27
C GLU A 194 -8.76 -32.40 15.24
N ASN A 195 -8.73 -31.65 14.14
CA ASN A 195 -9.69 -30.59 13.84
C ASN A 195 -10.66 -31.14 12.78
N PRO A 196 -11.91 -31.49 13.14
CA PRO A 196 -12.88 -32.01 12.18
C PRO A 196 -13.31 -30.98 11.13
N GLY A 197 -12.91 -29.71 11.30
CA GLY A 197 -13.33 -28.61 10.44
C GLY A 197 -14.80 -28.26 10.66
N TYR A 198 -15.31 -27.38 9.80
CA TYR A 198 -16.75 -27.17 9.69
C TYR A 198 -17.26 -28.02 8.53
N GLU A 199 -18.33 -28.80 8.75
CA GLU A 199 -19.04 -29.53 7.69
C GLU A 199 -19.88 -28.58 6.82
N THR A 200 -19.26 -27.55 6.25
CA THR A 200 -19.95 -26.58 5.40
C THR A 200 -19.86 -27.00 3.93
N GLU A 201 -20.96 -27.48 3.39
CA GLU A 201 -21.12 -27.62 1.94
C GLU A 201 -21.54 -26.26 1.36
N TYR A 202 -20.63 -25.62 0.64
CA TYR A 202 -20.96 -24.38 -0.06
C TYR A 202 -21.84 -24.71 -1.26
N THR A 203 -23.15 -24.52 -1.12
CA THR A 203 -24.08 -24.61 -2.25
C THR A 203 -24.10 -23.27 -2.97
N PRO A 204 -23.46 -23.13 -4.15
CA PRO A 204 -23.56 -21.89 -4.91
C PRO A 204 -25.02 -21.71 -5.32
N LYS A 205 -25.70 -20.72 -4.73
CA LYS A 205 -27.05 -20.35 -5.13
C LYS A 205 -26.97 -19.86 -6.57
N ARG A 206 -27.38 -20.69 -7.55
CA ARG A 206 -27.42 -20.35 -8.98
C ARG A 206 -28.21 -19.05 -9.11
N ARG A 207 -27.52 -17.94 -9.39
CA ARG A 207 -28.18 -16.65 -9.64
C ARG A 207 -29.05 -16.84 -10.88
N ARG A 208 -30.37 -16.95 -10.70
CA ARG A 208 -31.32 -16.83 -11.81
C ARG A 208 -31.14 -15.42 -12.37
N ASN A 209 -30.74 -15.31 -13.63
CA ASN A 209 -30.65 -14.02 -14.31
C ASN A 209 -32.04 -13.36 -14.26
N ILE A 210 -32.14 -12.26 -13.52
CA ILE A 210 -33.39 -11.51 -13.31
C ILE A 210 -33.99 -11.13 -14.68
N LEU A 211 -33.13 -10.79 -15.65
CA LEU A 211 -33.53 -10.51 -17.03
C LEU A 211 -34.27 -11.68 -17.69
N ILE A 212 -33.85 -12.93 -17.48
CA ILE A 212 -34.52 -14.11 -18.05
C ILE A 212 -35.88 -14.32 -17.38
N VAL A 213 -35.97 -14.16 -16.06
CA VAL A 213 -37.24 -14.29 -15.32
C VAL A 213 -38.23 -13.23 -15.78
N VAL A 214 -37.77 -12.00 -15.97
CA VAL A 214 -38.59 -10.90 -16.49
C VAL A 214 -39.01 -11.21 -17.93
N LEU A 215 -38.09 -11.62 -18.81
CA LEU A 215 -38.41 -11.94 -20.20
C LEU A 215 -39.47 -13.04 -20.31
N LEU A 216 -39.33 -14.11 -19.53
CA LEU A 216 -40.28 -15.22 -19.50
C LEU A 216 -41.66 -14.75 -19.00
N SER A 217 -41.70 -13.89 -17.98
CA SER A 217 -42.95 -13.30 -17.48
C SER A 217 -43.63 -12.43 -18.53
N TRP A 218 -42.88 -11.61 -19.27
CA TRP A 218 -43.43 -10.80 -20.38
C TRP A 218 -43.95 -11.66 -21.53
N ILE A 219 -43.29 -12.78 -21.84
CA ILE A 219 -43.73 -13.71 -22.89
C ILE A 219 -45.02 -14.44 -22.48
N GLU A 220 -45.16 -14.87 -21.23
CA GLU A 220 -46.42 -15.44 -20.73
C GLU A 220 -47.57 -14.43 -20.84
N ILE A 221 -47.33 -13.17 -20.45
CA ILE A 221 -48.32 -12.09 -20.59
C ILE A 221 -48.67 -11.87 -22.06
N PHE A 222 -47.67 -11.81 -22.94
CA PHE A 222 -47.87 -11.60 -24.36
C PHE A 222 -48.66 -12.74 -25.02
N ASN A 223 -48.32 -14.00 -24.73
CA ASN A 223 -49.03 -15.17 -25.25
C ASN A 223 -50.50 -15.17 -24.79
N LYS A 224 -50.77 -14.76 -23.54
CA LYS A 224 -52.14 -14.65 -23.01
C LYS A 224 -52.97 -13.56 -23.68
N ILE A 225 -52.33 -12.48 -24.14
CA ILE A 225 -53.01 -11.36 -24.81
C ILE A 225 -53.19 -11.65 -26.32
N SER A 226 -52.22 -12.30 -26.95
CA SER A 226 -52.15 -12.43 -28.41
C SER A 226 -52.76 -13.73 -28.97
N ASN A 227 -53.09 -14.73 -28.13
CA ASN A 227 -53.47 -16.08 -28.57
C ASN A 227 -52.43 -16.74 -29.51
N ILE A 228 -51.16 -16.30 -29.44
CA ILE A 228 -50.03 -16.84 -30.20
C ILE A 228 -49.13 -17.58 -29.20
N GLU A 229 -48.80 -18.86 -29.46
CA GLU A 229 -47.84 -19.61 -28.65
C GLU A 229 -46.41 -19.39 -29.15
N ILE A 230 -45.64 -18.53 -28.46
CA ILE A 230 -44.19 -18.42 -28.66
C ILE A 230 -43.49 -19.41 -27.73
N LYS A 231 -42.80 -20.42 -28.30
CA LYS A 231 -42.03 -21.43 -27.56
C LYS A 231 -40.54 -21.11 -27.65
N ILE A 232 -39.89 -20.80 -26.52
CA ILE A 232 -38.44 -20.62 -26.47
C ILE A 232 -37.79 -22.00 -26.28
N ILE A 233 -36.91 -22.38 -27.21
CA ILE A 233 -36.02 -23.54 -27.05
C ILE A 233 -34.80 -23.06 -26.26
N SER A 234 -34.60 -23.55 -25.05
CA SER A 234 -33.35 -23.30 -24.31
C SER A 234 -32.24 -24.13 -24.95
N MET A 235 -31.17 -23.48 -25.42
CA MET A 235 -29.89 -24.17 -25.61
C MET A 235 -29.26 -24.33 -24.22
N GLU A 236 -28.93 -25.58 -23.87
CA GLU A 236 -28.23 -25.95 -22.62
C GLU A 236 -26.87 -25.25 -22.47
#